data_AF-A0A2S0U8E5-F1
#
_entry.id   AF-A0A2S0U8E5-F1
#
_cell.length_a   1.000
_cell.length_b   1.000
_cell.length_c   1.000
_cell.angle_alpha   90.00
_cell.angle_beta   90.00
_cell.angle_gamma   90.00
#
_symmetry.space_group_name_H-M   'P 1'
#
loop_
_entity.id
_entity.type
_entity.pdbx_description
1 polymer ?
#
loop_
_entity_poly.entity_id
_entity_poly.type
_entity_poly.pdbx_seq_one_letter_code
_entity_poly.pdbx_strand_id
1 'polypeptide(L)'
;MMNFFSLLSRSMQNNLFIQTQLNSAHTLIEEYQLPVQKLEDDFYAQFILLENYAGVNYFQRTLARYRRLNAWMLVLAVSILGAAAIIFGIEYTMPEWKIADKLMDYLFEHFLPVIIGLTALFLLVIVLQFVRIHYANKLMSTAVNSSWRAILQKVESSLDLPANSTRSIAEEIWGNH
;
A
#
# COMPACT_ATOMS: atom_id res chain seq x y z
N MET A 1 -19.07 -8.30 -16.29
CA MET A 1 -17.82 -9.02 -15.97
C MET A 1 -16.67 -8.05 -16.04
N MET A 2 -16.08 -7.66 -14.91
CA MET A 2 -14.82 -6.93 -14.91
C MET A 2 -13.71 -7.88 -15.37
N ASN A 3 -13.07 -7.56 -16.49
CA ASN A 3 -12.10 -8.41 -17.17
C ASN A 3 -10.91 -8.72 -16.26
N PHE A 4 -10.75 -9.97 -15.85
CA PHE A 4 -9.55 -10.50 -15.20
C PHE A 4 -8.25 -10.05 -15.91
N PHE A 5 -8.29 -9.98 -17.24
CA PHE A 5 -7.20 -9.47 -18.07
C PHE A 5 -6.82 -8.01 -17.79
N SER A 6 -7.77 -7.13 -17.45
CA SER A 6 -7.45 -5.74 -17.12
C SER A 6 -6.82 -5.60 -15.73
N LEU A 7 -7.20 -6.48 -14.78
CA LEU A 7 -6.55 -6.57 -13.46
C LEU A 7 -5.13 -7.11 -13.59
N LEU A 8 -4.94 -8.15 -14.41
CA LEU A 8 -3.64 -8.76 -14.65
C LEU A 8 -2.70 -7.79 -15.38
N SER A 9 -3.19 -7.10 -16.41
CA SER A 9 -2.46 -6.03 -17.10
C SER A 9 -2.03 -4.91 -16.17
N ARG A 10 -2.91 -4.43 -15.27
CA ARG A 10 -2.57 -3.41 -14.27
C ARG A 10 -1.51 -3.91 -13.28
N SER A 11 -1.58 -5.16 -12.86
CA SER A 11 -0.59 -5.74 -11.95
C SER A 11 0.79 -5.88 -12.60
N MET A 12 0.83 -6.26 -13.88
CA MET A 12 2.06 -6.31 -14.67
C MET A 12 2.66 -4.92 -14.88
N GLN A 13 1.84 -3.93 -15.24
CA GLN A 13 2.29 -2.53 -15.38
C GLN A 13 2.87 -1.99 -14.07
N ASN A 14 2.26 -2.31 -12.93
CA ASN A 14 2.78 -1.88 -11.63
C ASN A 14 4.10 -2.55 -11.26
N ASN A 15 4.27 -3.83 -11.61
CA ASN A 15 5.54 -4.54 -11.37
C ASN A 15 6.66 -4.01 -12.28
N LEU A 16 6.36 -3.79 -13.56
CA LEU A 16 7.30 -3.16 -14.50
C LEU A 16 7.67 -1.77 -14.02
N PHE A 17 6.70 -0.96 -13.58
CA PHE A 17 6.97 0.35 -12.99
C PHE A 17 7.94 0.23 -11.81
N ILE A 18 7.66 -0.63 -10.83
CA ILE A 18 8.53 -0.83 -9.66
C ILE A 18 9.95 -1.23 -10.08
N GLN A 19 10.09 -2.15 -11.03
CA GLN A 19 11.39 -2.58 -11.54
C GLN A 19 12.13 -1.46 -12.25
N THR A 20 11.47 -0.69 -13.12
CA THR A 20 12.07 0.47 -13.77
C THR A 20 12.54 1.48 -12.74
N GLN A 21 11.72 1.81 -11.74
CA GLN A 21 12.09 2.77 -10.70
C GLN A 21 13.27 2.26 -9.83
N LEU A 22 13.33 0.95 -9.58
CA LEU A 22 14.44 0.33 -8.86
C LEU A 22 15.73 0.36 -9.67
N ASN A 23 15.65 0.06 -10.97
CA ASN A 23 16.80 0.16 -11.87
C ASN A 23 17.31 1.60 -11.95
N SER A 24 16.44 2.59 -12.11
CA SER A 24 16.85 4.01 -12.10
C SER A 24 17.48 4.43 -10.77
N ALA A 25 16.99 3.89 -9.64
CA ALA A 25 17.61 4.09 -8.32
C ALA A 25 19.02 3.51 -8.25
N HIS A 26 19.23 2.31 -8.79
CA HIS A 26 20.55 1.69 -8.85
C HIS A 26 21.50 2.44 -9.79
N THR A 27 21.04 2.83 -10.98
CA THR A 27 21.82 3.66 -11.92
C THR A 27 22.27 4.95 -11.27
N LEU A 28 21.37 5.66 -10.57
CA LEU A 28 21.72 6.89 -9.86
C LEU A 28 22.79 6.66 -8.77
N ILE A 29 22.67 5.56 -8.02
CA ILE A 29 23.64 5.22 -6.97
C ILE A 29 25.02 4.92 -7.58
N GLU A 30 25.06 4.15 -8.67
CA GLU A 30 26.30 3.74 -9.33
C GLU A 30 26.97 4.90 -10.07
N GLU A 31 26.21 5.68 -10.83
CA GLU A 31 26.72 6.80 -11.64
C GLU A 31 27.30 7.92 -10.76
N TYR A 32 26.64 8.21 -9.64
CA TYR A 32 27.04 9.30 -8.74
C TYR A 32 27.72 8.83 -7.45
N GLN A 33 28.02 7.53 -7.34
CA GLN A 33 28.68 6.89 -6.18
C GLN A 33 28.06 7.33 -4.84
N LEU A 34 26.73 7.34 -4.76
CA LEU A 34 26.02 7.82 -3.58
C LEU A 34 26.37 6.97 -2.36
N PRO A 35 26.47 7.56 -1.14
CA PRO A 35 26.76 6.83 0.10
C PRO A 35 25.51 6.09 0.62
N VAL A 36 24.87 5.32 -0.25
CA VAL A 36 23.62 4.60 0.01
C VAL A 36 23.81 3.15 -0.39
N GLN A 37 23.37 2.22 0.47
CA GLN A 37 23.45 0.80 0.18
C GLN A 37 22.48 0.42 -0.95
N LYS A 38 22.96 -0.39 -1.90
CA LYS A 38 22.15 -0.99 -2.96
C LYS A 38 21.39 -2.21 -2.41
N LEU A 39 20.08 -2.24 -2.64
CA LEU A 39 19.16 -3.32 -2.31
C LEU A 39 18.52 -3.81 -3.60
N GLU A 40 18.81 -5.05 -4.00
CA GLU A 40 18.44 -5.57 -5.33
C GLU A 40 16.97 -5.99 -5.45
N ASP A 41 16.35 -6.43 -4.36
CA ASP A 41 15.00 -7.01 -4.39
C ASP A 41 13.93 -6.20 -3.63
N ASP A 42 14.30 -5.05 -3.05
CA ASP A 42 13.37 -4.24 -2.26
C ASP A 42 13.35 -2.78 -2.70
N PHE A 43 12.46 -2.49 -3.64
CA PHE A 43 12.18 -1.11 -4.08
C PHE A 43 11.79 -0.19 -2.93
N TYR A 44 10.93 -0.65 -2.02
CA TYR A 44 10.45 0.22 -0.94
C TYR A 44 11.60 0.59 -0.01
N ALA A 45 12.43 -0.37 0.39
CA ALA A 45 13.59 -0.12 1.23
C ALA A 45 14.64 0.74 0.50
N GLN A 46 14.94 0.44 -0.77
CA GLN A 46 15.90 1.22 -1.58
C GLN A 46 15.46 2.68 -1.68
N PHE A 47 14.19 2.90 -1.97
CA PHE A 47 13.65 4.23 -2.17
C PHE A 47 13.59 5.02 -0.86
N ILE A 48 13.32 4.36 0.27
CA ILE A 48 13.41 4.98 1.61
C ILE A 48 14.85 5.43 1.91
N LEU A 49 15.86 4.62 1.57
CA LEU A 49 17.25 5.00 1.78
C LEU A 49 17.66 6.22 0.95
N LEU A 50 17.25 6.28 -0.32
CA LEU A 50 17.46 7.45 -1.17
C LEU A 50 16.72 8.69 -0.65
N GLU A 51 15.49 8.50 -0.18
CA GLU A 51 14.69 9.57 0.40
C GLU A 51 15.35 10.14 1.68
N ASN A 52 15.91 9.27 2.52
CA ASN A 52 16.68 9.67 3.70
C ASN A 52 17.96 10.42 3.34
N TYR A 53 18.66 10.00 2.28
CA TYR A 53 19.81 10.73 1.74
C TYR A 53 19.42 12.15 1.29
N ALA A 54 18.25 12.29 0.66
CA ALA A 54 17.69 13.58 0.28
C ALA A 54 17.16 14.43 1.44
N GLY A 55 17.06 13.87 2.65
CA GLY A 55 16.54 14.56 3.84
C GLY A 55 15.04 14.84 3.80
N VAL A 56 14.27 14.08 3.00
CA VAL A 56 12.82 14.23 2.86
C VAL A 56 12.08 12.97 3.34
N ASN A 57 10.74 12.99 3.34
CA ASN A 57 9.91 11.87 3.85
C ASN A 57 8.51 11.77 3.21
N TYR A 58 8.34 12.25 1.98
CA TYR A 58 7.09 12.17 1.21
C TYR A 58 6.61 10.74 0.96
N PHE A 59 7.49 9.85 0.47
CA PHE A 59 7.22 8.45 0.23
C PHE A 59 6.98 7.70 1.53
N GLN A 60 7.88 7.82 2.51
CA GLN A 60 7.71 7.19 3.82
C GLN A 60 6.38 7.53 4.50
N ARG A 61 6.00 8.82 4.51
CA ARG A 61 4.71 9.25 5.10
C ARG A 61 3.52 8.64 4.38
N THR A 62 3.56 8.57 3.06
CA THR A 62 2.47 8.03 2.25
C THR A 62 2.39 6.50 2.40
N LEU A 63 3.54 5.82 2.40
CA LEU A 63 3.65 4.38 2.62
C LEU A 63 3.14 4.00 4.01
N ALA A 64 3.47 4.78 5.04
CA ALA A 64 2.99 4.55 6.40
C ALA A 64 1.46 4.65 6.49
N ARG A 65 0.83 5.62 5.81
CA ARG A 65 -0.64 5.75 5.73
C ARG A 65 -1.26 4.54 5.02
N TYR A 66 -0.69 4.14 3.89
CA TYR A 66 -1.14 2.96 3.16
C TYR A 66 -1.04 1.67 3.99
N ARG A 67 0.10 1.43 4.66
CA ARG A 67 0.31 0.28 5.56
C ARG A 67 -0.66 0.29 6.73
N ARG A 68 -0.92 1.46 7.32
CA ARG A 68 -1.90 1.61 8.41
C ARG A 68 -3.31 1.23 7.96
N LEU A 69 -3.73 1.63 6.77
CA LEU A 69 -5.03 1.24 6.21
C LEU A 69 -5.12 -0.28 6.00
N ASN A 70 -4.08 -0.90 5.43
CA ASN A 70 -4.02 -2.36 5.29
C ASN A 70 -4.09 -3.08 6.63
N ALA A 71 -3.40 -2.57 7.66
CA ALA A 71 -3.47 -3.13 9.00
C ALA A 71 -4.89 -3.04 9.58
N TRP A 72 -5.59 -1.91 9.42
CA TRP A 72 -6.99 -1.78 9.86
C TRP A 72 -7.93 -2.75 9.16
N MET A 73 -7.78 -2.94 7.85
CA MET A 73 -8.58 -3.94 7.11
C MET A 73 -8.28 -5.36 7.59
N LEU A 74 -7.02 -5.69 7.88
CA LEU A 74 -6.64 -6.99 8.41
C LEU A 74 -7.21 -7.21 9.81
N VAL A 75 -7.13 -6.22 10.70
CA VAL A 75 -7.72 -6.28 12.05
C VAL A 75 -9.23 -6.52 11.96
N LEU A 76 -9.92 -5.82 11.05
CA LEU A 76 -11.36 -6.00 10.84
C LEU A 76 -11.68 -7.41 10.35
N ALA A 77 -10.95 -7.92 9.35
CA ALA A 77 -11.14 -9.28 8.84
C ALA A 77 -10.87 -10.35 9.90
N VAL A 78 -9.76 -10.22 10.65
CA VAL A 78 -9.40 -11.13 11.74
C VAL A 78 -10.42 -11.08 12.88
N SER A 79 -10.99 -9.91 13.19
CA SER A 79 -12.02 -9.77 14.22
C SER A 79 -13.30 -10.53 13.85
N ILE A 80 -13.74 -10.41 12.59
CA ILE A 80 -14.92 -11.12 12.08
C ILE A 80 -14.68 -12.64 12.09
N LEU A 81 -13.54 -13.08 11.55
CA LEU A 81 -13.17 -14.50 11.53
C LEU A 81 -12.98 -15.06 12.94
N GLY A 82 -12.37 -14.29 13.83
CA GLY A 82 -12.15 -14.65 15.23
C GLY A 82 -13.47 -14.85 15.97
N ALA A 83 -14.43 -13.94 15.80
CA ALA A 83 -15.76 -14.10 16.38
C ALA A 83 -16.45 -15.38 15.87
N ALA A 84 -16.41 -15.63 14.55
CA ALA A 84 -16.98 -16.84 13.96
C ALA A 84 -16.29 -18.12 14.49
N ALA A 85 -14.96 -18.12 14.58
CA ALA A 85 -14.18 -19.24 15.09
C ALA A 85 -14.46 -19.52 16.57
N ILE A 86 -14.66 -18.48 17.39
CA ILE A 86 -15.05 -18.62 18.80
C ILE A 86 -16.43 -19.25 18.90
N ILE A 87 -17.42 -18.74 18.14
CA ILE A 87 -18.78 -19.31 18.14
C ILE A 87 -18.72 -20.79 17.75
N PHE A 88 -18.03 -21.10 16.65
CA PHE A 88 -17.87 -22.47 16.19
C PHE A 88 -17.15 -23.37 17.21
N GLY A 89 -16.08 -22.87 17.83
CA GLY A 89 -15.32 -23.60 18.83
C GLY A 89 -16.14 -23.90 20.09
N ILE A 90 -16.96 -22.95 20.55
CA ILE A 90 -17.86 -23.18 21.68
C ILE A 90 -18.95 -24.18 21.29
N GLU A 91 -19.58 -24.03 20.13
CA GLU A 91 -20.61 -24.96 19.66
C GLU A 91 -20.07 -26.40 19.52
N TYR A 92 -18.81 -26.54 19.13
CA TYR A 92 -18.14 -27.85 19.04
C TYR A 92 -17.81 -28.46 20.41
N THR A 93 -17.42 -27.64 21.39
CA THR A 93 -16.96 -28.12 22.71
C THR A 93 -18.06 -28.21 23.77
N MET A 94 -19.09 -27.37 23.65
CA MET A 94 -20.22 -27.23 24.57
C MET A 94 -21.53 -27.09 23.78
N PRO A 95 -21.96 -28.12 23.04
CA PRO A 95 -23.12 -28.06 22.15
C PRO A 95 -24.44 -27.77 22.90
N GLU A 96 -24.52 -28.09 24.19
CA GLU A 96 -25.69 -27.82 25.02
C GLU A 96 -25.99 -26.33 25.23
N TRP A 97 -25.02 -25.44 24.96
CA TRP A 97 -25.21 -24.00 25.07
C TRP A 97 -26.01 -23.41 23.90
N LYS A 98 -26.05 -24.12 22.76
CA LYS A 98 -26.77 -23.75 21.53
C LYS A 98 -26.58 -22.29 21.17
N ILE A 99 -25.32 -21.87 21.09
CA ILE A 99 -24.98 -20.45 20.90
C ILE A 99 -25.38 -20.02 19.49
N ALA A 100 -25.19 -20.89 18.50
CA ALA A 100 -25.63 -20.63 17.13
C ALA A 100 -27.15 -20.36 17.05
N ASP A 101 -27.96 -21.21 17.69
CA ASP A 101 -29.42 -21.05 17.71
C ASP A 101 -29.83 -19.74 18.39
N LYS A 102 -29.26 -19.43 19.56
CA LYS A 102 -29.54 -18.17 20.27
C LYS A 102 -29.13 -16.94 19.47
N LEU A 103 -28.01 -17.01 18.74
CA LEU A 103 -27.59 -15.93 17.86
C LEU A 103 -28.60 -15.76 16.72
N MET A 104 -29.05 -16.85 16.11
CA MET A 104 -30.06 -16.80 15.03
C MET A 104 -31.39 -16.23 15.54
N ASP A 105 -31.86 -16.66 16.71
CA ASP A 105 -33.07 -16.13 17.33
C ASP A 105 -32.95 -14.61 17.57
N TYR A 106 -31.81 -14.17 18.11
CA TYR A 106 -31.53 -12.73 18.29
C TYR A 106 -31.49 -11.97 16.97
N LEU A 107 -30.87 -12.56 15.93
CA LEU A 107 -30.81 -11.95 14.59
C LEU A 107 -32.21 -11.81 13.98
N PHE A 108 -33.13 -12.75 14.23
CA PHE A 108 -34.51 -12.66 13.77
C PHE A 108 -35.35 -11.68 14.60
N GLU A 109 -35.20 -11.69 15.92
CA GLU A 109 -35.90 -10.77 16.83
C GLU A 109 -35.49 -9.31 16.59
N HIS A 110 -34.21 -9.08 16.29
CA HIS A 110 -33.62 -7.76 16.05
C HIS A 110 -33.16 -7.58 14.61
N PHE A 111 -33.91 -8.15 13.66
CA PHE A 111 -33.55 -8.16 12.23
C PHE A 111 -33.22 -6.77 11.65
N LEU A 112 -34.07 -5.78 11.93
CA LEU A 112 -33.89 -4.40 11.45
C LEU A 112 -32.57 -3.76 11.91
N PRO A 113 -32.29 -3.63 13.21
CA PRO A 113 -31.03 -3.03 13.68
C PRO A 113 -29.80 -3.85 13.27
N VAL A 114 -29.92 -5.18 13.20
CA VAL A 114 -28.85 -6.07 12.72
C VAL A 114 -28.51 -5.76 11.26
N ILE A 115 -29.51 -5.69 10.36
CA ILE A 115 -29.28 -5.38 8.95
C ILE A 115 -28.70 -3.99 8.77
N ILE A 116 -29.17 -3.00 9.53
CA ILE A 116 -28.61 -1.64 9.49
C ILE A 116 -27.13 -1.68 9.90
N GLY A 117 -26.80 -2.41 10.98
CA GLY A 117 -25.42 -2.58 11.43
C GLY A 117 -24.53 -3.27 10.39
N LEU A 118 -25.02 -4.36 9.77
CA LEU A 118 -24.29 -5.07 8.71
C LEU A 118 -24.10 -4.20 7.47
N THR A 119 -25.12 -3.42 7.09
CA THR A 119 -25.04 -2.50 5.94
C THR A 119 -24.01 -1.39 6.21
N ALA A 120 -24.01 -0.81 7.41
CA ALA A 120 -23.03 0.19 7.82
C ALA A 120 -21.61 -0.38 7.81
N LEU A 121 -21.42 -1.61 8.31
CA LEU A 121 -20.14 -2.32 8.28
C LEU A 121 -19.68 -2.56 6.83
N PHE A 122 -20.58 -2.97 5.94
CA PHE A 122 -20.26 -3.20 4.53
C PHE A 122 -19.87 -1.90 3.82
N LEU A 123 -20.59 -0.81 4.07
CA LEU A 123 -20.24 0.52 3.57
C LEU A 123 -18.88 0.98 4.08
N LEU A 124 -18.57 0.74 5.36
CA LEU A 124 -17.26 1.05 5.93
C LEU A 124 -16.14 0.31 5.19
N VAL A 125 -16.30 -0.98 4.90
CA VAL A 125 -15.33 -1.77 4.13
C VAL A 125 -15.15 -1.21 2.72
N ILE A 126 -16.24 -0.84 2.05
CA ILE A 126 -16.19 -0.21 0.73
C ILE A 126 -15.40 1.10 0.77
N VAL A 127 -15.73 1.99 1.71
CA VAL A 127 -15.04 3.28 1.88
C VAL A 127 -13.56 3.07 2.16
N LEU A 128 -13.21 2.15 3.06
CA LEU A 128 -11.82 1.81 3.36
C LEU A 128 -11.07 1.32 2.12
N GLN A 129 -11.71 0.50 1.28
CA GLN A 129 -11.11 0.02 0.04
C GLN A 129 -10.88 1.16 -0.98
N PHE A 130 -11.83 2.09 -1.12
CA PHE A 130 -11.62 3.28 -1.97
C PHE A 130 -10.48 4.16 -1.46
N VAL A 131 -10.43 4.39 -0.15
CA VAL A 131 -9.34 5.16 0.49
C VAL A 131 -8.00 4.46 0.29
N ARG A 132 -7.95 3.13 0.43
CA ARG A 132 -6.76 2.32 0.15
C ARG A 132 -6.26 2.49 -1.29
N ILE A 133 -7.16 2.38 -2.28
CA ILE A 133 -6.83 2.58 -3.70
C ILE A 133 -6.31 3.99 -3.93
N HIS A 134 -6.96 5.01 -3.34
CA HIS A 134 -6.51 6.39 -3.44
C HIS A 134 -5.07 6.56 -2.91
N TYR A 135 -4.77 6.02 -1.73
CA TYR A 135 -3.42 6.10 -1.16
C TYR A 135 -2.38 5.26 -1.93
N ALA A 136 -2.76 4.13 -2.51
CA ALA A 136 -1.90 3.35 -3.39
C ALA A 136 -1.51 4.14 -4.65
N ASN A 137 -2.49 4.79 -5.28
CA ASN A 137 -2.24 5.64 -6.46
C ASN A 137 -1.41 6.87 -6.09
N LYS A 138 -1.68 7.49 -4.94
CA LYS A 138 -0.92 8.64 -4.44
C LYS A 138 0.52 8.28 -4.11
N LEU A 139 0.75 7.07 -3.59
CA LEU A 139 2.08 6.53 -3.32
C LEU A 139 2.88 6.40 -4.62
N MET A 140 2.32 5.72 -5.62
CA MET A 140 3.02 5.42 -6.87
C MET A 140 3.18 6.62 -7.81
N SER A 141 2.32 7.63 -7.70
CA SER A 141 2.41 8.84 -8.55
C SER A 141 3.06 10.01 -7.80
N THR A 142 2.31 10.67 -6.93
CA THR A 142 2.72 11.92 -6.30
C THR A 142 3.90 11.73 -5.38
N ALA A 143 3.86 10.72 -4.50
CA ALA A 143 4.90 10.55 -3.49
C ALA A 143 6.24 10.13 -4.12
N VAL A 144 6.23 9.19 -5.07
CA VAL A 144 7.41 8.82 -5.85
C VAL A 144 7.96 10.02 -6.62
N ASN A 145 7.13 10.76 -7.36
CA ASN A 145 7.59 11.93 -8.12
C ASN A 145 8.17 13.04 -7.25
N SER A 146 7.53 13.36 -6.12
CA SER A 146 8.04 14.36 -5.18
C SER A 146 9.36 13.93 -4.56
N SER A 147 9.52 12.64 -4.25
CA SER A 147 10.75 12.10 -3.69
C SER A 147 11.87 12.12 -4.73
N TRP A 148 11.60 11.72 -5.96
CA TRP A 148 12.58 11.79 -7.05
C TRP A 148 13.10 13.19 -7.29
N ARG A 149 12.21 14.19 -7.38
CA ARG A 149 12.65 15.58 -7.53
C ARG A 149 13.59 16.03 -6.40
N ALA A 150 13.26 15.66 -5.16
CA ALA A 150 14.10 15.98 -4.00
C ALA A 150 15.44 15.24 -4.04
N ILE A 151 15.44 13.96 -4.45
CA ILE A 151 16.66 13.15 -4.59
C ILE A 151 17.57 13.74 -5.65
N LEU A 152 17.06 13.99 -6.87
CA LEU A 152 17.86 14.54 -7.96
C LEU A 152 18.40 15.93 -7.62
N GLN A 153 17.58 16.80 -7.03
CA GLN A 153 18.03 18.11 -6.55
C GLN A 153 19.12 17.99 -5.47
N LYS A 154 19.01 17.01 -4.57
CA LYS A 154 20.05 16.75 -3.56
C LYS A 154 21.34 16.28 -4.23
N VAL A 155 21.27 15.38 -5.20
CA VAL A 155 22.44 14.88 -5.93
C VAL A 155 23.16 16.03 -6.63
N GLU A 156 22.43 16.82 -7.43
CA GLU A 156 22.98 17.99 -8.15
C GLU A 156 23.68 18.97 -7.19
N SER A 157 23.02 19.30 -6.08
CA SER A 157 23.60 20.22 -5.08
C SER A 157 24.75 19.63 -4.26
N SER A 158 24.75 18.32 -4.00
CA SER A 158 25.79 17.65 -3.20
C SER A 158 27.10 17.44 -3.95
N LEU A 159 27.02 17.33 -5.28
CA LEU A 159 28.15 17.06 -6.15
C LEU A 159 28.58 18.28 -6.99
N ASP A 160 27.99 19.45 -6.71
CA ASP A 160 28.22 20.71 -7.44
C ASP A 160 28.09 20.54 -8.97
N LEU A 161 27.11 19.73 -9.38
CA LEU A 161 26.89 19.41 -10.79
C LEU A 161 26.17 20.56 -11.47
N PRO A 162 26.45 20.81 -12.77
CA PRO A 162 25.67 21.77 -13.54
C PRO A 162 24.19 21.37 -13.55
N ALA A 163 23.31 22.38 -13.52
CA ALA A 163 21.88 22.15 -13.57
C ALA A 163 21.52 21.28 -14.78
N ASN A 164 20.67 20.26 -14.55
CA ASN A 164 20.25 19.25 -15.53
C ASN A 164 21.26 18.11 -15.78
N SER A 165 22.31 17.94 -14.99
CA SER A 165 23.17 16.75 -15.06
C SER A 165 22.39 15.45 -14.87
N THR A 166 21.34 15.47 -14.04
CA THR A 166 20.51 14.30 -13.79
C THR A 166 19.36 14.12 -14.79
N ARG A 167 19.35 14.90 -15.89
CA ARG A 167 18.24 14.95 -16.85
C ARG A 167 17.99 13.62 -17.56
N SER A 168 19.03 12.86 -17.90
CA SER A 168 18.88 11.53 -18.52
C SER A 168 18.10 10.57 -17.63
N ILE A 169 18.42 10.54 -16.33
CA ILE A 169 17.72 9.73 -15.33
C ILE A 169 16.29 10.24 -15.13
N ALA A 170 16.10 11.56 -15.10
CA ALA A 170 14.77 12.18 -15.06
C ALA A 170 13.90 11.79 -16.28
N GLU A 171 14.47 11.77 -17.47
CA GLU A 171 13.78 11.34 -18.70
C GLU A 171 13.45 9.84 -18.67
N GLU A 172 14.28 9.00 -18.05
CA GLU A 172 13.97 7.58 -17.85
C GLU A 172 12.83 7.37 -16.82
N ILE A 173 12.84 8.14 -15.73
CA ILE A 173 11.80 8.10 -14.68
C ILE A 173 10.45 8.59 -15.21
N TRP A 174 10.43 9.67 -15.99
CA TRP A 174 9.20 10.34 -16.43
C TRP A 174 8.77 10.04 -17.87
N GLY A 175 9.67 9.57 -18.73
CA GLY A 175 9.41 9.30 -20.16
C GLY A 175 8.77 7.94 -20.44
N ASN A 176 8.70 7.05 -19.44
CA ASN A 176 8.05 5.74 -19.54
C ASN A 176 6.57 5.74 -19.08
N HIS A 177 5.91 6.91 -19.09
CA HIS A 177 4.53 7.09 -18.63
C HIS A 177 3.55 7.51 -19.72
#